data_AF-A0A2D6STW2-F1
#
_entry.id   AF-A0A2D6STW2-F1
#
_cell.length_a   1.000
_cell.length_b   1.000
_cell.length_c   1.000
_cell.angle_alpha   90.00
_cell.angle_beta   90.00
_cell.angle_gamma   90.00
#
_symmetry.space_group_name_H-M   'P 1'
#
loop_
_entity.id
_entity.type
_entity.pdbx_description
1 polymer ?
#
loop_
_entity_poly.entity_id
_entity_poly.type
_entity_poly.pdbx_seq_one_letter_code
_entity_poly.pdbx_strand_id
1 'polypeptide(L)'
;MKRGGDLSRKELPDVPILASEVHEDLIALDTALDRLKTVDAQAVELVHLRYFVGLSIAEAAKLLGISSRSADRVWAFARAWLHQEISGSDGESEEK
;
A
#
# COMPACT_ATOMS: atom_id res chain seq x y z
N MET A 1 12.52 -44.75 20.21
CA MET A 1 11.57 -43.63 20.44
C MET A 1 12.30 -42.31 20.23
N LYS A 2 11.96 -41.58 19.17
CA LYS A 2 12.63 -40.33 18.75
C LYS A 2 11.97 -39.16 19.49
N ARG A 3 12.64 -38.59 20.49
CA ARG A 3 12.18 -37.39 21.20
C ARG A 3 12.67 -36.17 20.43
N GLY A 4 11.77 -35.47 19.74
CA GLY A 4 12.04 -34.19 19.09
C GLY A 4 12.29 -33.11 20.15
N GLY A 5 13.54 -33.01 20.60
CA GLY A 5 13.92 -32.21 21.77
C GLY A 5 14.99 -31.17 21.49
N ASP A 6 14.93 -30.47 20.36
CA ASP A 6 15.83 -29.33 20.10
C ASP A 6 15.14 -28.17 19.38
N LEU A 7 13.92 -27.84 19.83
CA LEU A 7 13.26 -26.60 19.42
C LEU A 7 13.40 -25.58 20.56
N SER A 8 14.36 -24.68 20.41
CA SER A 8 14.48 -23.50 21.29
C SER A 8 13.27 -22.59 21.06
N ARG A 9 12.35 -22.59 22.02
CA ARG A 9 11.20 -21.66 22.03
C ARG A 9 11.74 -20.26 22.27
N LYS A 10 11.86 -19.48 21.20
CA LYS A 10 12.21 -18.07 21.28
C LYS A 10 10.92 -17.31 21.58
N GLU A 11 10.91 -16.55 22.67
CA GLU A 11 9.80 -15.64 22.97
C GLU A 11 9.71 -14.61 21.84
N LEU A 12 8.53 -14.52 21.24
CA LEU A 12 8.22 -13.48 20.27
C LEU A 12 8.08 -12.17 21.06
N PRO A 13 8.75 -11.09 20.64
CA PRO A 13 8.58 -9.80 21.26
C PRO A 13 7.12 -9.34 21.10
N ASP A 14 6.57 -8.75 22.15
CA ASP A 14 5.24 -8.16 22.11
C ASP A 14 5.25 -7.00 21.11
N VAL A 15 4.43 -7.11 20.07
CA VAL A 15 4.39 -6.13 18.99
C VAL A 15 3.52 -4.97 19.49
N PRO A 16 4.05 -3.73 19.56
CA PRO A 16 3.27 -2.61 20.05
C PRO A 16 2.03 -2.39 19.18
N ILE A 17 0.91 -1.99 19.80
CA ILE A 17 -0.39 -1.77 19.14
C ILE A 17 -0.27 -0.88 17.89
N LEU A 18 0.60 0.13 17.92
CA LEU A 18 0.92 1.00 16.78
C LEU A 18 1.36 0.22 15.52
N ALA A 19 2.05 -0.91 15.67
CA ALA A 19 2.45 -1.73 14.54
C ALA A 19 1.30 -2.60 13.98
N SER A 20 0.24 -2.83 14.75
CA SER A 20 -1.00 -3.44 14.21
C SER A 20 -1.82 -2.44 13.41
N GLU A 21 -1.98 -1.20 13.88
CA GLU A 21 -2.67 -0.13 13.12
C GLU A 21 -1.98 0.12 11.76
N VAL A 22 -0.64 0.23 11.75
CA VAL A 22 0.13 0.35 10.50
C VAL A 22 -0.05 -0.86 9.58
N HIS A 23 -0.27 -2.06 10.12
CA HIS A 23 -0.51 -3.26 9.33
C HIS A 23 -1.90 -3.25 8.67
N GLU A 24 -2.93 -2.80 9.40
CA GLU A 24 -4.28 -2.63 8.87
C GLU A 24 -4.32 -1.56 7.76
N ASP A 25 -3.64 -0.43 7.97
CA ASP A 25 -3.50 0.62 6.95
C ASP A 25 -2.83 0.12 5.67
N LEU A 26 -1.82 -0.75 5.79
CA LEU A 26 -1.14 -1.35 4.65
C LEU A 26 -2.03 -2.34 3.88
N ILE A 27 -2.87 -3.10 4.58
CA ILE A 27 -3.84 -4.02 3.95
C ILE A 27 -4.94 -3.22 3.24
N ALA A 28 -5.44 -2.16 3.86
CA ALA A 28 -6.41 -1.25 3.25
C ALA A 28 -5.82 -0.59 1.99
N LEU A 29 -4.56 -0.17 2.04
CA LEU A 29 -3.86 0.38 0.89
C LEU A 29 -3.71 -0.64 -0.25
N ASP A 30 -3.31 -1.88 0.04
CA ASP A 30 -3.16 -2.93 -0.98
C ASP A 30 -4.50 -3.21 -1.70
N THR A 31 -5.57 -3.34 -0.92
CA THR A 31 -6.93 -3.51 -1.45
C THR A 31 -7.38 -2.30 -2.29
N ALA A 32 -7.09 -1.08 -1.82
CA ALA A 32 -7.39 0.15 -2.55
C ALA A 32 -6.59 0.24 -3.86
N LEU A 33 -5.33 -0.20 -3.88
CA LEU A 33 -4.51 -0.24 -5.09
C LEU A 33 -5.05 -1.23 -6.12
N ASP A 34 -5.53 -2.40 -5.69
CA ASP A 34 -6.19 -3.37 -6.57
C ASP A 34 -7.44 -2.77 -7.22
N ARG A 35 -8.26 -2.04 -6.45
CA ARG A 35 -9.44 -1.32 -6.97
C ARG A 35 -9.03 -0.19 -7.92
N LEU A 36 -8.03 0.63 -7.54
CA LEU A 36 -7.51 1.71 -8.39
C LEU A 36 -7.00 1.17 -9.73
N LYS A 37 -6.40 -0.02 -9.74
CA LYS A 37 -5.89 -0.66 -10.97
C LYS A 37 -6.98 -0.90 -12.01
N THR A 38 -8.22 -1.15 -11.56
CA THR A 38 -9.38 -1.31 -12.45
C THR A 38 -9.84 0.00 -13.07
N VAL A 39 -9.55 1.13 -12.41
CA VAL A 39 -9.89 2.49 -12.85
C VAL A 39 -8.80 3.09 -13.73
N ASP A 40 -7.56 3.06 -13.25
CA ASP A 40 -6.37 3.57 -13.94
C ASP A 40 -5.12 2.77 -13.52
N ALA A 41 -4.73 1.81 -14.37
CA ALA A 41 -3.53 1.01 -14.15
C ALA A 41 -2.23 1.84 -14.18
N GLN A 42 -2.19 2.96 -14.92
CA GLN A 42 -1.02 3.83 -14.97
C GLN A 42 -0.85 4.61 -13.66
N ALA A 43 -1.96 4.97 -13.01
CA ALA A 43 -1.96 5.57 -11.68
C ALA A 43 -1.34 4.63 -10.63
N VAL A 44 -1.69 3.34 -10.65
CA VAL A 44 -1.11 2.33 -9.75
C VAL A 44 0.38 2.17 -10.00
N GLU A 45 0.82 2.07 -11.25
CA GLU A 45 2.25 1.93 -11.56
C GLU A 45 3.04 3.15 -11.09
N LEU A 46 2.49 4.36 -11.26
CA LEU A 46 3.11 5.58 -10.75
C LEU A 46 3.19 5.57 -9.21
N VAL A 47 2.17 5.07 -8.52
CA VAL A 47 2.20 4.89 -7.06
C VAL A 47 3.27 3.88 -6.65
N HIS A 48 3.39 2.77 -7.37
CA HIS A 48 4.38 1.73 -7.10
C HIS A 48 5.81 2.30 -7.15
N LEU A 49 6.14 2.96 -8.26
CA LEU A 49 7.45 3.58 -8.49
C LEU A 49 7.78 4.64 -7.44
N ARG A 50 6.78 5.38 -6.96
CA ARG A 50 7.01 6.47 -6.01
C ARG A 50 7.10 6.03 -4.56
N TYR A 51 6.20 5.16 -4.11
CA TYR A 51 6.12 4.78 -2.70
C TYR A 51 7.01 3.59 -2.37
N PHE A 52 7.10 2.58 -3.26
CA PHE A 52 7.84 1.35 -2.97
C PHE A 52 9.25 1.37 -3.55
N VAL A 53 9.43 1.91 -4.75
CA VAL A 53 10.76 2.04 -5.37
C VAL A 53 11.48 3.32 -4.92
N GLY A 54 10.73 4.33 -4.45
CA GLY A 54 11.28 5.57 -3.91
C GLY A 54 11.70 6.60 -4.97
N LEU A 55 11.18 6.49 -6.19
CA LEU A 55 11.52 7.40 -7.29
C LEU A 55 10.80 8.74 -7.18
N SER A 56 11.44 9.79 -7.72
CA SER A 56 10.77 11.07 -7.93
C SER A 56 9.71 10.99 -9.05
N ILE A 57 8.77 11.95 -9.09
CA ILE A 57 7.77 12.02 -10.17
C ILE A 57 8.45 12.09 -11.55
N ALA A 58 9.52 12.86 -11.67
CA ALA A 58 10.21 13.04 -12.95
C ALA A 58 10.90 11.75 -13.42
N GLU A 59 11.46 10.96 -12.51
CA GLU A 59 12.07 9.65 -12.82
C GLU A 59 11.01 8.62 -13.17
N ALA A 60 9.92 8.56 -12.39
CA ALA A 60 8.81 7.67 -12.68
C ALA A 60 8.14 8.02 -14.02
N ALA A 61 7.98 9.31 -14.33
CA ALA A 61 7.47 9.78 -15.62
C ALA A 61 8.32 9.27 -16.80
N LYS A 62 9.66 9.34 -16.66
CA LYS A 62 10.59 8.83 -17.67
C LYS A 62 10.45 7.32 -17.87
N LEU A 63 10.33 6.54 -16.79
CA LEU A 63 10.14 5.09 -16.87
C LEU A 63 8.80 4.71 -17.51
N LEU A 64 7.75 5.46 -17.20
CA LEU A 64 6.41 5.28 -17.77
C LEU A 64 6.26 5.82 -19.19
N GLY A 65 7.28 6.51 -19.73
CA GLY A 65 7.21 7.11 -21.06
C GLY A 65 6.22 8.28 -21.19
N ILE A 66 5.88 8.94 -20.07
CA ILE A 66 4.93 10.07 -20.03
C ILE A 66 5.63 11.38 -19.68
N SER A 67 4.98 12.51 -19.98
CA SER A 67 5.49 13.82 -19.58
C SER A 67 5.40 14.01 -18.06
N SER A 68 6.32 14.77 -17.46
CA SER A 68 6.27 15.08 -16.02
C SER A 68 4.94 15.73 -15.62
N ARG A 69 4.40 16.62 -16.47
CA ARG A 69 3.08 17.25 -16.26
C ARG A 69 1.95 16.22 -16.24
N SER A 70 2.01 15.20 -17.10
CA SER A 70 1.05 14.09 -17.09
C SER A 70 1.19 13.28 -15.81
N ALA A 71 2.42 12.95 -15.41
CA ALA A 71 2.70 12.23 -14.16
C ALA A 71 2.21 13.00 -12.94
N ASP A 72 2.38 14.33 -12.88
CA ASP A 72 1.85 15.16 -11.78
C ASP A 72 0.33 15.07 -11.69
N ARG A 73 -0.38 15.11 -12.82
CA ARG A 73 -1.84 14.99 -12.86
C ARG A 73 -2.32 13.60 -12.43
N VAL A 74 -1.69 12.56 -12.96
CA VAL A 74 -1.97 11.16 -12.59
C VAL A 74 -1.69 10.94 -11.10
N TRP A 75 -0.59 11.50 -10.59
CA TRP A 75 -0.24 11.44 -9.18
C TRP A 75 -1.27 12.10 -8.28
N ALA A 76 -1.70 13.32 -8.63
CA ALA A 76 -2.72 14.04 -7.88
C ALA A 76 -4.04 13.27 -7.85
N PHE A 77 -4.44 12.69 -8.98
CA PHE A 77 -5.60 11.81 -9.08
C PHE A 77 -5.46 10.57 -8.19
N ALA A 78 -4.36 9.82 -8.32
CA ALA A 78 -4.12 8.60 -7.57
C ALA A 78 -4.21 8.84 -6.05
N ARG A 79 -3.58 9.91 -5.55
CA ARG A 79 -3.63 10.26 -4.12
C ARG A 79 -5.02 10.62 -3.64
N ALA A 80 -5.75 11.44 -4.40
CA ALA A 80 -7.10 11.83 -4.03
C ALA A 80 -8.04 10.62 -4.02
N TRP A 81 -7.91 9.75 -5.02
CA TRP A 81 -8.69 8.53 -5.13
C TRP A 81 -8.40 7.56 -3.98
N LEU A 82 -7.12 7.25 -3.71
CA LEU A 82 -6.73 6.36 -2.62
C LEU A 82 -7.15 6.89 -1.25
N HIS A 83 -7.01 8.19 -1.03
CA HIS A 83 -7.47 8.80 0.22
C HIS A 83 -8.99 8.63 0.40
N GLN A 84 -9.77 8.84 -0.66
CA GLN A 84 -11.22 8.66 -0.60
C GLN A 84 -11.61 7.20 -0.38
N GLU A 85 -10.91 6.27 -1.01
CA GLU A 85 -11.17 4.84 -0.87
C GLU A 85 -10.87 4.35 0.55
N ILE A 86 -9.71 4.69 1.09
CA ILE A 86 -9.27 4.24 2.42
C ILE A 86 -10.08 4.94 3.53
N SER A 87 -10.32 6.25 3.42
CA SER A 87 -11.16 6.96 4.39
C SER A 87 -12.63 6.53 4.32
N GLY A 88 -13.06 5.96 3.19
CA GLY A 88 -14.40 5.42 3.00
C GLY A 88 -14.55 3.99 3.57
N SER A 89 -13.48 3.20 3.58
CA SER A 89 -13.50 1.83 4.14
C SER A 89 -13.55 1.76 5.66
N ASP A 90 -13.11 2.82 6.36
CA ASP A 90 -13.18 2.91 7.82
C ASP A 90 -14.63 2.98 8.36
N GLY A 91 -15.63 3.16 7.50
CA GLY A 91 -17.05 3.25 7.88
C GLY A 91 -17.84 1.94 7.85
N GLU A 92 -17.26 0.81 7.40
CA GLU A 92 -18.00 -0.46 7.23
C GLU A 92 -17.74 -1.51 8.33
N SER A 93 -17.02 -1.15 9.40
CA SER A 93 -16.73 -2.04 10.54
C SER A 93 -17.54 -1.72 11.80
N GLU A 94 -18.81 -1.37 11.67
CA GLU A 94 -19.80 -1.52 12.76
C GLU A 94 -21.09 -2.09 12.15
N GLU A 95 -21.32 -3.39 12.38
CA GLU A 95 -22.62 -4.07 12.51
C GLU A 95 -22.57 -5.49 11.91
N LYS A 96 -22.22 -6.48 12.75
CA LYS A 96 -22.98 -7.74 12.85
C LYS A 96 -22.72 -8.50 14.15
#